data_AF-A0A945AII6-F1
#
_entry.id   AF-A0A945AII6-F1
#
_cell.length_a   1.000
_cell.length_b   1.000
_cell.length_c   1.000
_cell.angle_alpha   90.00
_cell.angle_beta   90.00
_cell.angle_gamma   90.00
#
_symmetry.space_group_name_H-M   'P 1'
#
loop_
_entity.id
_entity.type
_entity.pdbx_description
1 polymer ?
#
loop_
_entity_poly.entity_id
_entity_poly.type
_entity_poly.pdbx_seq_one_letter_code
_entity_poly.pdbx_strand_id
1 'polypeptide(L)'
;MDIKACKPPGGLHPYSGEAAWLGKDLADDESWIKVFTLEEIKEIESTMHTVQRAGLSIEQIGPDQFPLPSLEATFRKIGEDLEGGRGFVLLRGLPLRRYTLEEAQLIYWGLGTHVGKAVSQNADGERIGHIRVVEEVLNDPHKRGYMKPNRGSYHTDTCDVVGLMCWRKAKQGGESFVASAMAAHNLMLEERPDLLEELYEPYCHDIKNEQQPDQAPYYKLPVFSWKAGLISTRYSRSRILSGQRFKEVPRLTEKQIAAFDYLTQVAE
;
A
#
# COMPACT_ATOMS: atom_id res chain seq x y z
N MET A 1 24.20 6.55 0.61
CA MET A 1 24.54 5.20 1.08
C MET A 1 24.39 4.28 -0.13
N ASP A 2 25.45 3.58 -0.55
CA ASP A 2 25.33 2.60 -1.63
C ASP A 2 24.57 1.39 -1.11
N ILE A 3 23.29 1.31 -1.45
CA ILE A 3 22.46 0.15 -1.14
C ILE A 3 22.88 -0.94 -2.12
N LYS A 4 23.62 -1.93 -1.61
CA LYS A 4 24.02 -3.12 -2.37
C LYS A 4 22.81 -4.04 -2.56
N ALA A 5 22.85 -4.87 -3.60
CA ALA A 5 21.87 -5.93 -3.79
C ALA A 5 21.80 -6.81 -2.52
N CYS A 6 20.61 -6.90 -1.93
CA CYS A 6 20.34 -7.69 -0.74
C CYS A 6 19.80 -9.06 -1.15
N LYS A 7 20.67 -9.93 -1.66
CA LYS A 7 20.31 -11.28 -2.09
C LYS A 7 20.50 -12.30 -0.95
N PRO A 8 19.68 -13.36 -0.89
CA PRO A 8 19.89 -14.46 0.05
C PRO A 8 21.24 -15.17 -0.17
N PRO A 9 21.90 -15.65 0.90
CA PRO A 9 23.07 -16.49 0.79
C PRO A 9 22.69 -17.81 0.11
N GLY A 10 23.50 -18.28 -0.84
CA GLY A 10 23.26 -19.53 -1.55
C GLY A 10 22.29 -19.43 -2.75
N GLY A 11 21.81 -18.22 -3.07
CA GLY A 11 20.95 -17.97 -4.23
C GLY A 11 19.47 -17.79 -3.87
N LEU A 12 18.68 -17.38 -4.86
CA LEU A 12 17.26 -17.14 -4.70
C LEU A 12 16.52 -18.45 -4.38
N HIS A 13 15.54 -18.38 -3.47
CA HIS A 13 14.76 -19.52 -3.02
C HIS A 13 13.30 -19.10 -2.83
N PRO A 14 12.35 -20.04 -2.94
CA PRO A 14 10.93 -19.71 -2.83
C PRO A 14 10.59 -19.20 -1.43
N TYR A 15 9.69 -18.23 -1.37
CA TYR A 15 9.03 -17.81 -0.15
C TYR A 15 7.98 -18.85 0.25
N SER A 16 7.92 -19.19 1.53
CA SER A 16 7.07 -20.29 2.05
C SER A 16 6.01 -19.84 3.08
N GLY A 17 5.90 -18.55 3.36
CA GLY A 17 4.89 -18.01 4.29
C GLY A 17 3.51 -17.81 3.66
N GLU A 18 2.53 -17.44 4.48
CA GLU A 18 1.13 -17.26 4.09
C GLU A 18 0.91 -16.13 3.07
N ALA A 19 1.85 -15.18 2.96
CA ALA A 19 1.76 -14.11 1.99
C ALA A 19 1.86 -14.59 0.53
N ALA A 20 2.32 -15.82 0.24
CA ALA A 20 2.42 -16.34 -1.13
C ALA A 20 1.14 -17.04 -1.62
N TRP A 21 0.03 -16.31 -1.62
CA TRP A 21 -1.26 -16.76 -2.16
C TRP A 21 -1.47 -16.34 -3.62
N LEU A 22 -2.26 -17.12 -4.36
CA LEU A 22 -2.78 -16.78 -5.69
C LEU A 22 -4.25 -16.37 -5.59
N GLY A 23 -4.75 -15.59 -6.56
CA GLY A 23 -6.16 -15.15 -6.56
C GLY A 23 -7.16 -16.31 -6.53
N LYS A 24 -6.81 -17.45 -7.16
CA LYS A 24 -7.63 -18.68 -7.11
C LYS A 24 -7.72 -19.31 -5.72
N ASP A 25 -6.69 -19.12 -4.88
CA ASP A 25 -6.66 -19.67 -3.52
C ASP A 25 -7.63 -18.90 -2.61
N LEU A 26 -7.93 -17.65 -2.97
CA LEU A 26 -8.86 -16.75 -2.27
C LEU A 26 -10.29 -16.80 -2.81
N ALA A 27 -10.54 -17.53 -3.91
CA ALA A 27 -11.85 -17.55 -4.54
C ALA A 27 -12.94 -18.15 -3.63
N ASP A 28 -12.57 -19.14 -2.82
CA ASP A 28 -13.46 -19.85 -1.89
C ASP A 28 -13.11 -19.58 -0.42
N ASP A 29 -12.17 -18.67 -0.14
CA ASP A 29 -11.77 -18.27 1.22
C ASP A 29 -12.22 -16.83 1.49
N GLU A 30 -13.12 -16.63 2.45
CA GLU A 30 -13.54 -15.31 2.94
C GLU A 30 -12.86 -14.91 4.25
N SER A 31 -11.86 -15.66 4.73
CA SER A 31 -11.14 -15.38 5.98
C SER A 31 -10.45 -14.01 6.01
N TRP A 32 -10.24 -13.41 4.84
CA TRP A 32 -9.69 -12.06 4.66
C TRP A 32 -10.74 -10.95 4.73
N ILE A 33 -12.02 -11.28 4.93
CA ILE A 33 -13.12 -10.31 5.05
C ILE A 33 -13.62 -10.28 6.50
N LYS A 34 -13.38 -9.16 7.20
CA LYS A 34 -14.07 -8.87 8.46
C LYS A 34 -15.33 -8.07 8.16
N VAL A 35 -16.48 -8.70 8.36
CA VAL A 35 -17.78 -8.02 8.33
C VAL A 35 -18.09 -7.48 9.73
N PHE A 36 -18.36 -6.19 9.84
CA PHE A 36 -18.81 -5.59 11.10
C PHE A 36 -20.25 -6.03 11.43
N THR A 37 -20.45 -6.43 12.67
CA THR A 37 -21.76 -6.68 13.28
C THR A 37 -22.48 -5.36 13.54
N LEU A 38 -23.79 -5.41 13.81
CA LEU A 38 -24.56 -4.22 14.15
C LEU A 38 -24.08 -3.59 15.46
N GLU A 39 -23.65 -4.43 16.41
CA GLU A 39 -23.11 -4.02 17.70
C GLU A 39 -21.77 -3.29 17.54
N GLU A 40 -20.85 -3.83 16.74
CA GLU A 40 -19.57 -3.18 16.42
C GLU A 40 -19.79 -1.85 15.67
N ILE A 41 -20.75 -1.79 14.73
CA ILE A 41 -21.09 -0.55 14.03
C ILE A 41 -21.61 0.51 15.03
N LYS A 42 -22.49 0.12 15.96
CA LYS A 42 -22.99 1.04 17.00
C LYS A 42 -21.87 1.54 17.91
N GLU A 43 -20.92 0.69 18.27
CA GLU A 43 -19.73 1.09 19.04
C GLU A 43 -18.91 2.13 18.26
N ILE A 44 -18.58 1.86 16.99
CA ILE A 44 -17.85 2.80 16.11
C ILE A 44 -18.59 4.13 15.98
N GLU A 45 -19.90 4.12 15.73
CA GLU A 45 -20.73 5.32 15.61
C GLU A 45 -20.75 6.12 16.93
N SER A 46 -20.92 5.44 18.07
CA SER A 46 -20.93 6.06 19.40
C SER A 46 -19.59 6.72 19.74
N THR A 47 -18.48 6.05 19.45
CA THR A 47 -17.13 6.59 19.67
C THR A 47 -16.87 7.77 18.74
N MET A 48 -17.22 7.67 17.46
CA MET A 48 -17.12 8.78 16.50
C MET A 48 -17.88 10.02 16.97
N HIS A 49 -19.14 9.88 17.41
CA HIS A 49 -19.92 11.02 17.90
C HIS A 49 -19.36 11.62 19.19
N THR A 50 -18.67 10.83 20.02
CA THR A 50 -18.00 11.34 21.22
C THR A 50 -16.80 12.19 20.86
N VAL A 51 -15.95 11.72 19.95
CA VAL A 51 -14.81 12.47 19.41
C VAL A 51 -15.26 13.75 18.70
N GLN A 52 -16.31 13.66 17.89
CA GLN A 52 -16.88 14.80 17.17
C GLN A 52 -17.39 15.88 18.12
N ARG A 53 -18.12 15.50 19.19
CA ARG A 53 -18.59 16.43 20.23
C ARG A 53 -17.45 17.07 21.02
N ALA A 54 -16.35 16.36 21.18
CA ALA A 54 -15.15 16.90 21.82
C ALA A 54 -14.37 17.88 20.92
N GLY A 55 -14.72 17.97 19.63
CA GLY A 55 -14.08 18.89 18.68
C GLY A 55 -12.62 18.55 18.38
N LEU A 56 -12.22 17.28 18.53
CA LEU A 56 -10.85 16.84 18.29
C LEU A 56 -10.55 16.82 16.79
N SER A 57 -9.38 17.31 16.40
CA SER A 57 -8.83 17.08 15.06
C SER A 57 -8.33 15.64 14.93
N ILE A 58 -8.20 15.13 13.71
CA ILE A 58 -7.75 13.75 13.47
C ILE A 58 -6.39 13.48 14.12
N GLU A 59 -5.46 14.44 14.12
CA GLU A 59 -4.13 14.31 14.72
C GLU A 59 -4.15 14.14 16.24
N GLN A 60 -5.25 14.53 16.90
CA GLN A 60 -5.45 14.38 18.35
C GLN A 60 -6.10 13.04 18.72
N ILE A 61 -6.52 12.25 17.72
CA ILE A 61 -7.19 10.98 17.94
C ILE A 61 -6.13 9.87 17.92
N GLY A 62 -5.87 9.29 19.10
CA GLY A 62 -5.18 8.01 19.26
C GLY A 62 -6.14 6.87 19.64
N PRO A 63 -5.63 5.67 19.92
CA PRO A 63 -6.46 4.54 20.37
C PRO A 63 -7.22 4.85 21.68
N ASP A 64 -6.65 5.68 22.55
CA ASP A 64 -7.28 6.12 23.82
C ASP A 64 -8.45 7.09 23.59
N GLN A 65 -8.41 7.90 22.52
CA GLN A 65 -9.48 8.83 22.17
C GLN A 65 -10.55 8.17 21.28
N PHE A 66 -10.21 7.08 20.58
CA PHE A 66 -11.14 6.28 19.79
C PHE A 66 -11.17 4.81 20.28
N PRO A 67 -11.60 4.55 21.52
CA PRO A 67 -11.60 3.19 22.06
C PRO A 67 -12.65 2.32 21.34
N LEU A 68 -12.25 1.08 21.01
CA LEU A 68 -13.12 0.04 20.45
C LEU A 68 -12.94 -1.31 21.17
N PRO A 69 -13.33 -1.41 22.46
CA PRO A 69 -13.13 -2.64 23.25
C PRO A 69 -13.66 -3.91 22.59
N SER A 70 -14.82 -3.85 21.90
CA SER A 70 -15.36 -5.06 21.25
C SER A 70 -14.53 -5.54 20.04
N LEU A 71 -13.69 -4.65 19.49
CA LEU A 71 -12.86 -4.90 18.31
C LEU A 71 -11.37 -5.10 18.63
N GLU A 72 -10.94 -5.05 19.89
CA GLU A 72 -9.52 -5.17 20.27
C GLU A 72 -8.89 -6.47 19.75
N ALA A 73 -9.56 -7.61 19.97
CA ALA A 73 -9.10 -8.90 19.46
C ALA A 73 -9.09 -8.95 17.92
N THR A 74 -10.05 -8.29 17.28
CA THR A 74 -10.13 -8.18 15.82
C THR A 74 -8.94 -7.39 15.26
N PHE A 75 -8.61 -6.24 15.84
CA PHE A 75 -7.47 -5.43 15.39
C PHE A 75 -6.11 -6.07 15.66
N ARG A 76 -5.97 -6.81 16.76
CA ARG A 76 -4.79 -7.65 16.99
C ARG A 76 -4.63 -8.71 15.89
N LYS A 77 -5.71 -9.41 15.53
CA LYS A 77 -5.69 -10.39 14.43
C LYS A 77 -5.41 -9.73 13.08
N ILE A 78 -5.95 -8.53 12.83
CA ILE A 78 -5.62 -7.74 11.63
C ILE A 78 -4.12 -7.43 11.58
N GLY A 79 -3.50 -7.07 12.71
CA GLY A 79 -2.05 -6.86 12.79
C GLY A 79 -1.27 -8.11 12.38
N GLU A 80 -1.63 -9.29 12.91
CA GLU A 80 -1.02 -10.58 12.55
C GLU A 80 -1.23 -10.93 11.06
N ASP A 81 -2.43 -10.66 10.52
CA ASP A 81 -2.73 -10.92 9.12
C ASP A 81 -1.95 -9.99 8.17
N LEU A 82 -1.69 -8.74 8.57
CA LEU A 82 -0.90 -7.76 7.82
C LEU A 82 0.60 -8.05 7.93
N GLU A 83 1.09 -8.38 9.14
CA GLU A 83 2.49 -8.67 9.43
C GLU A 83 2.69 -10.15 9.78
N GLY A 84 3.08 -10.93 8.77
CA GLY A 84 3.41 -12.36 8.92
C GLY A 84 2.36 -13.31 8.39
N GLY A 85 1.10 -12.86 8.26
CA GLY A 85 0.04 -13.56 7.57
C GLY A 85 -0.01 -13.25 6.06
N ARG A 86 -1.23 -13.20 5.51
CA ARG A 86 -1.48 -13.00 4.07
C ARG A 86 -1.11 -11.61 3.52
N GLY A 87 -0.93 -10.61 4.38
CA GLY A 87 -0.54 -9.25 4.02
C GLY A 87 -1.68 -8.30 3.64
N PHE A 88 -2.95 -8.70 3.80
CA PHE A 88 -4.11 -7.83 3.57
C PHE A 88 -5.37 -8.29 4.32
N VAL A 89 -6.31 -7.35 4.51
CA VAL A 89 -7.66 -7.60 5.05
C VAL A 89 -8.66 -6.62 4.42
N LEU A 90 -9.91 -7.04 4.29
CA LEU A 90 -11.03 -6.19 3.92
C LEU A 90 -11.98 -6.01 5.10
N LEU A 91 -12.13 -4.77 5.56
CA LEU A 91 -13.16 -4.39 6.52
C LEU A 91 -14.44 -4.00 5.76
N ARG A 92 -15.55 -4.68 6.03
CA ARG A 92 -16.82 -4.55 5.29
C ARG A 92 -17.99 -4.32 6.24
N GLY A 93 -19.03 -3.63 5.76
CA GLY A 93 -20.31 -3.51 6.46
C GLY A 93 -20.61 -2.12 7.03
N LEU A 94 -19.63 -1.21 7.06
CA LEU A 94 -19.87 0.18 7.45
C LEU A 94 -20.91 0.85 6.54
N PRO A 95 -21.97 1.47 7.08
CA PRO A 95 -23.02 2.10 6.29
C PRO A 95 -22.61 3.50 5.82
N LEU A 96 -21.49 3.61 5.08
CA LEU A 96 -20.83 4.88 4.71
C LEU A 96 -21.73 5.91 4.02
N ARG A 97 -22.84 5.50 3.40
CA ARG A 97 -23.84 6.42 2.81
C ARG A 97 -24.62 7.24 3.85
N ARG A 98 -24.65 6.80 5.11
CA ARG A 98 -25.29 7.51 6.23
C ARG A 98 -24.38 8.60 6.81
N TYR A 99 -23.08 8.57 6.49
CA TYR A 99 -22.09 9.45 7.09
C TYR A 99 -21.77 10.65 6.21
N THR A 100 -21.56 11.80 6.84
CA THR A 100 -20.88 12.92 6.18
C THR A 100 -19.44 12.52 5.84
N LEU A 101 -18.76 13.34 5.03
CA LEU A 101 -17.34 13.06 4.72
C LEU A 101 -16.49 13.14 5.98
N GLU A 102 -16.77 14.11 6.85
CA GLU A 102 -16.08 14.35 8.10
C GLU A 102 -16.27 13.17 9.06
N GLU A 103 -17.50 12.67 9.22
CA GLU A 103 -17.79 11.48 10.02
C GLU A 103 -17.06 10.25 9.48
N ALA A 104 -17.05 10.04 8.16
CA ALA A 104 -16.33 8.96 7.54
C ALA A 104 -14.81 9.09 7.77
N GLN A 105 -14.25 10.31 7.70
CA GLN A 105 -12.84 10.57 8.00
C GLN A 105 -12.48 10.25 9.45
N LEU A 106 -13.33 10.64 10.42
CA LEU A 106 -13.14 10.30 11.83
C LEU A 106 -13.16 8.79 12.06
N ILE A 107 -14.10 8.07 11.43
CA ILE A 107 -14.15 6.61 11.50
C ILE A 107 -12.91 5.99 10.88
N TYR A 108 -12.53 6.43 9.66
CA TYR A 108 -11.36 5.92 8.97
C TYR A 108 -10.08 6.11 9.78
N TRP A 109 -9.89 7.31 10.31
CA TRP A 109 -8.75 7.63 11.17
C TRP A 109 -8.78 6.79 12.46
N GLY A 110 -9.91 6.77 13.16
CA GLY A 110 -10.10 6.05 14.41
C GLY A 110 -9.87 4.54 14.28
N LEU A 111 -10.27 3.92 13.18
CA LEU A 111 -9.94 2.51 12.91
C LEU A 111 -8.44 2.35 12.62
N GLY A 112 -7.83 3.30 11.89
CA GLY A 112 -6.41 3.28 11.56
C GLY A 112 -5.49 3.35 12.78
N THR A 113 -5.89 4.03 13.86
CA THR A 113 -5.09 4.12 15.10
C THR A 113 -4.92 2.78 15.81
N HIS A 114 -5.82 1.81 15.55
CA HIS A 114 -5.71 0.43 16.04
C HIS A 114 -4.85 -0.47 15.15
N VAL A 115 -4.49 -0.02 13.95
CA VAL A 115 -3.58 -0.74 13.03
C VAL A 115 -2.15 -0.25 13.21
N GLY A 116 -1.95 1.06 13.34
CA GLY A 116 -0.61 1.61 13.51
C GLY A 116 -0.58 3.13 13.57
N LYS A 117 0.59 3.71 13.29
CA LYS A 117 0.79 5.16 13.32
C LYS A 117 0.70 5.75 11.92
N ALA A 118 -0.26 6.65 11.71
CA ALA A 118 -0.35 7.39 10.45
C ALA A 118 0.93 8.19 10.17
N VAL A 119 1.40 8.15 8.92
CA VAL A 119 2.55 8.92 8.41
C VAL A 119 2.09 9.95 7.39
N SER A 120 2.94 10.94 7.07
CA SER A 120 2.64 11.89 6.01
C SER A 120 2.63 11.19 4.65
N GLN A 121 1.67 11.54 3.80
CA GLN A 121 1.57 11.01 2.44
C GLN A 121 2.28 11.90 1.41
N ASN A 122 2.52 13.19 1.72
CA ASN A 122 3.16 14.14 0.82
C ASN A 122 3.91 15.25 1.57
N ALA A 123 4.56 16.14 0.81
CA ALA A 123 5.29 17.29 1.34
C ALA A 123 4.41 18.30 2.12
N ASP A 124 3.10 18.35 1.85
CA ASP A 124 2.15 19.25 2.52
C ASP A 124 1.71 18.71 3.90
N GLY A 125 2.15 17.50 4.27
CA GLY A 125 1.82 16.90 5.56
C GLY A 125 0.47 16.19 5.59
N GLU A 126 -0.20 16.01 4.45
CA GLU A 126 -1.50 15.36 4.40
C GLU A 126 -1.41 13.91 4.90
N ARG A 127 -2.30 13.55 5.83
CA ARG A 127 -2.35 12.19 6.40
C ARG A 127 -3.52 11.35 5.90
N ILE A 128 -4.56 12.01 5.37
CA ILE A 128 -5.65 11.38 4.63
C ILE A 128 -5.66 12.01 3.24
N GLY A 129 -5.18 11.28 2.24
CA GLY A 129 -5.30 11.67 0.83
C GLY A 129 -6.68 11.35 0.25
N HIS A 130 -7.29 12.29 -0.46
CA HIS A 130 -8.54 12.05 -1.18
C HIS A 130 -8.27 11.54 -2.60
N ILE A 131 -8.61 10.27 -2.85
CA ILE A 131 -8.56 9.67 -4.18
C ILE A 131 -9.85 10.02 -4.94
N ARG A 132 -9.74 10.95 -5.89
CA ARG A 132 -10.85 11.41 -6.74
C ARG A 132 -10.28 12.04 -8.01
N VAL A 133 -11.07 12.05 -9.07
CA VAL A 133 -10.74 12.82 -10.26
C VAL A 133 -10.77 14.31 -9.91
N VAL A 134 -9.68 15.01 -10.22
CA VAL A 134 -9.54 16.47 -10.05
C VAL A 134 -9.29 17.04 -11.45
N GLU A 135 -10.25 17.81 -11.96
CA GLU A 135 -10.25 18.25 -13.36
C GLU A 135 -9.07 19.17 -13.67
N GLU A 136 -8.66 19.98 -12.69
CA GLU A 136 -7.62 21.01 -12.80
C GLU A 136 -6.21 20.43 -13.03
N VAL A 137 -5.99 19.15 -12.74
CA VAL A 137 -4.67 18.50 -12.78
C VAL A 137 -4.54 17.39 -13.81
N LEU A 138 -5.56 17.18 -14.63
CA LEU A 138 -5.59 16.08 -15.62
C LEU A 138 -4.36 16.13 -16.56
N ASN A 139 -4.00 17.34 -17.02
CA ASN A 139 -2.94 17.56 -17.99
C ASN A 139 -1.54 17.79 -17.37
N ASP A 140 -1.41 17.86 -16.03
CA ASP A 140 -0.13 18.13 -15.38
C ASP A 140 0.68 16.82 -15.22
N PRO A 141 1.85 16.66 -15.87
CA PRO A 141 2.66 15.44 -15.78
C PRO A 141 3.35 15.27 -14.41
N HIS A 142 3.39 16.31 -13.58
CA HIS A 142 4.00 16.29 -12.25
C HIS A 142 3.01 15.90 -11.14
N LYS A 143 1.70 15.92 -11.42
CA LYS A 143 0.66 15.57 -10.44
C LYS A 143 0.47 14.06 -10.32
N ARG A 144 0.18 13.61 -9.10
CA ARG A 144 0.12 12.19 -8.72
C ARG A 144 -1.07 11.48 -9.37
N GLY A 145 -0.91 10.19 -9.67
CA GLY A 145 -1.87 9.40 -10.47
C GLY A 145 -3.25 9.24 -9.85
N TYR A 146 -3.38 9.29 -8.52
CA TYR A 146 -4.67 9.14 -7.83
C TYR A 146 -5.67 10.28 -8.08
N MET A 147 -5.22 11.36 -8.74
CA MET A 147 -6.07 12.48 -9.15
C MET A 147 -6.63 12.35 -10.58
N LYS A 148 -6.28 11.26 -11.29
CA LYS A 148 -6.57 11.05 -12.72
C LYS A 148 -7.41 9.78 -12.96
N PRO A 149 -8.24 9.72 -14.01
CA PRO A 149 -9.11 8.58 -14.31
C PRO A 149 -8.37 7.43 -15.03
N ASN A 150 -7.18 7.06 -14.59
CA ASN A 150 -6.34 6.05 -15.26
C ASN A 150 -6.24 4.78 -14.40
N ARG A 151 -6.09 3.61 -15.03
CA ARG A 151 -5.70 2.37 -14.33
C ARG A 151 -4.33 2.60 -13.67
N GLY A 152 -4.27 2.44 -12.35
CA GLY A 152 -3.02 2.46 -11.61
C GLY A 152 -2.19 1.24 -11.95
N SER A 153 -0.86 1.39 -12.02
CA SER A 153 0.05 0.24 -12.06
C SER A 153 0.10 -0.42 -10.68
N TYR A 154 0.29 -1.73 -10.59
CA TYR A 154 0.67 -2.38 -9.34
C TYR A 154 1.91 -1.70 -8.72
N HIS A 155 1.84 -1.42 -7.42
CA HIS A 155 2.90 -0.76 -6.66
C HIS A 155 2.71 -1.01 -5.16
N THR A 156 3.73 -0.65 -4.39
CA THR A 156 3.72 -0.59 -2.93
C THR A 156 4.01 0.85 -2.48
N ASP A 157 3.33 1.35 -1.46
CA ASP A 157 3.50 2.71 -0.91
C ASP A 157 4.54 2.80 0.20
N THR A 158 5.18 3.96 0.40
CA THR A 158 6.38 4.16 1.26
C THR A 158 6.08 4.07 2.76
N CYS A 159 5.30 3.09 3.17
CA CYS A 159 4.88 2.77 4.53
C CYS A 159 4.70 1.25 4.67
N ASP A 160 4.52 0.78 5.89
CA ASP A 160 4.35 -0.66 6.15
C ASP A 160 2.95 -1.14 5.73
N VAL A 161 1.92 -0.32 5.93
CA VAL A 161 0.52 -0.63 5.60
C VAL A 161 -0.14 0.57 4.90
N VAL A 162 -0.90 0.30 3.84
CA VAL A 162 -1.79 1.28 3.19
C VAL A 162 -3.26 0.96 3.51
N GLY A 163 -3.99 1.98 3.95
CA GLY A 163 -5.43 1.92 4.16
C GLY A 163 -6.20 2.61 3.03
N LEU A 164 -7.35 2.06 2.66
CA LEU A 164 -8.27 2.67 1.70
C LEU A 164 -9.71 2.53 2.21
N MET A 165 -10.46 3.63 2.21
CA MET A 165 -11.90 3.62 2.52
C MET A 165 -12.70 4.20 1.35
N CYS A 166 -13.60 3.39 0.80
CA CYS A 166 -14.49 3.81 -0.28
C CYS A 166 -15.73 4.53 0.27
N TRP A 167 -15.69 5.85 0.42
CA TRP A 167 -16.87 6.64 0.82
C TRP A 167 -17.95 6.66 -0.26
N ARG A 168 -17.54 6.86 -1.53
CA ARG A 168 -18.43 6.82 -2.70
C ARG A 168 -17.80 5.98 -3.80
N LYS A 169 -18.56 5.02 -4.34
CA LYS A 169 -18.14 4.25 -5.51
C LYS A 169 -18.05 5.14 -6.74
N ALA A 170 -17.11 4.83 -7.62
CA ALA A 170 -17.04 5.46 -8.94
C ALA A 170 -18.30 5.14 -9.76
N LYS A 171 -18.66 6.03 -10.69
CA LYS A 171 -19.78 5.79 -11.62
C LYS A 171 -19.49 4.63 -12.58
N GLN A 172 -18.22 4.50 -12.99
CA GLN A 172 -17.70 3.46 -13.85
C GLN A 172 -16.25 3.19 -13.44
N GLY A 173 -15.84 1.92 -13.46
CA GLY A 173 -14.53 1.50 -12.97
C GLY A 173 -14.39 1.65 -11.45
N GLY A 174 -13.16 1.87 -10.99
CA GLY A 174 -12.84 2.03 -9.57
C GLY A 174 -12.66 0.70 -8.84
N GLU A 175 -12.41 -0.37 -9.58
CA GLU A 175 -11.98 -1.65 -9.04
C GLU A 175 -10.60 -1.51 -8.39
N SER A 176 -10.46 -2.08 -7.20
CA SER A 176 -9.17 -2.23 -6.51
C SER A 176 -8.65 -3.64 -6.73
N PHE A 177 -7.40 -3.75 -7.13
CA PHE A 177 -6.71 -5.02 -7.30
C PHE A 177 -5.60 -5.14 -6.27
N VAL A 178 -5.42 -6.34 -5.71
CA VAL A 178 -4.32 -6.69 -4.81
C VAL A 178 -3.68 -7.95 -5.36
N ALA A 179 -2.36 -7.97 -5.44
CA ALA A 179 -1.58 -9.12 -5.88
C ALA A 179 -0.51 -9.43 -4.82
N SER A 180 -0.25 -10.71 -4.60
CA SER A 180 0.84 -11.13 -3.73
C SER A 180 2.18 -10.94 -4.44
N ALA A 181 3.02 -10.05 -3.89
CA ALA A 181 4.40 -9.94 -4.34
C ALA A 181 5.23 -11.20 -4.05
N MET A 182 4.88 -11.98 -3.01
CA MET A 182 5.59 -13.20 -2.66
C MET A 182 5.22 -14.35 -3.61
N ALA A 183 3.97 -14.45 -4.04
CA ALA A 183 3.56 -15.40 -5.06
C ALA A 183 4.15 -15.03 -6.43
N ALA A 184 4.15 -13.73 -6.79
CA ALA A 184 4.81 -13.24 -7.99
C ALA A 184 6.32 -13.57 -7.96
N HIS A 185 6.99 -13.36 -6.83
CA HIS A 185 8.39 -13.76 -6.65
C HIS A 185 8.59 -15.26 -6.92
N ASN A 186 7.75 -16.12 -6.35
CA ASN A 186 7.86 -17.57 -6.53
C ASN A 186 7.65 -18.01 -7.98
N LEU A 187 6.62 -17.46 -8.65
CA LEU A 187 6.36 -17.73 -10.07
C LEU A 187 7.53 -17.28 -10.95
N MET A 188 8.07 -16.08 -10.70
CA MET A 188 9.25 -15.61 -11.43
C MET A 188 10.48 -16.47 -11.16
N LEU A 189 10.67 -16.98 -9.94
CA LEU A 189 11.77 -17.87 -9.61
C LEU A 189 11.69 -19.19 -10.39
N GLU A 190 10.48 -19.72 -10.56
CA GLU A 190 10.22 -20.95 -11.30
C GLU A 190 10.38 -20.76 -12.81
N GLU A 191 9.78 -19.70 -13.37
CA GLU A 191 9.63 -19.56 -14.81
C GLU A 191 10.75 -18.73 -15.46
N ARG A 192 11.22 -17.67 -14.78
CA ARG A 192 12.19 -16.70 -15.30
C ARG A 192 13.16 -16.22 -14.20
N PRO A 193 13.95 -17.13 -13.58
CA PRO A 193 14.89 -16.77 -12.52
C PRO A 193 15.91 -15.73 -12.99
N ASP A 194 16.26 -15.73 -14.28
CA ASP A 194 17.13 -14.75 -14.91
C ASP A 194 16.60 -13.31 -14.82
N LEU A 195 15.27 -13.13 -14.91
CA LEU A 195 14.61 -11.83 -14.75
C LEU A 195 14.41 -11.47 -13.28
N LEU A 196 14.10 -12.46 -12.43
CA LEU A 196 13.96 -12.23 -11.00
C LEU A 196 15.26 -11.70 -10.38
N GLU A 197 16.42 -12.19 -10.83
CA GLU A 197 17.71 -11.69 -10.37
C GLU A 197 17.91 -10.19 -10.56
N GLU A 198 17.37 -9.60 -11.64
CA GLU A 198 17.41 -8.16 -11.89
C GLU A 198 16.63 -7.39 -10.82
N LEU A 199 15.51 -7.95 -10.35
CA LEU A 199 14.64 -7.30 -9.36
C LEU A 199 15.28 -7.17 -7.96
N TYR A 200 16.42 -7.82 -7.73
CA TYR A 200 17.23 -7.65 -6.53
C TYR A 200 18.32 -6.58 -6.66
N GLU A 201 18.50 -6.00 -7.85
CA GLU A 201 19.43 -4.88 -8.07
C GLU A 201 18.80 -3.54 -7.65
N PRO A 202 19.60 -2.57 -7.16
CA PRO A 202 19.07 -1.29 -6.70
C PRO A 202 18.61 -0.40 -7.87
N TYR A 203 17.38 0.09 -7.80
CA TYR A 203 16.82 1.05 -8.77
C TYR A 203 16.62 2.44 -8.15
N CYS A 204 16.78 3.50 -8.95
CA CYS A 204 16.51 4.87 -8.52
C CYS A 204 15.01 5.19 -8.59
N HIS A 205 14.36 5.32 -7.44
CA HIS A 205 12.97 5.72 -7.31
C HIS A 205 12.88 7.23 -7.11
N ASP A 206 12.34 7.93 -8.09
CA ASP A 206 12.10 9.37 -8.04
C ASP A 206 11.15 9.74 -6.90
N ILE A 207 11.53 10.72 -6.06
CA ILE A 207 10.68 11.25 -4.99
C ILE A 207 9.77 12.39 -5.43
N LYS A 208 9.72 12.68 -6.74
CA LYS A 208 8.74 13.54 -7.41
C LYS A 208 8.77 14.99 -6.92
N ASN A 209 9.97 15.52 -6.73
CA ASN A 209 10.22 16.91 -6.27
C ASN A 209 9.79 17.17 -4.81
N GLU A 210 9.66 16.11 -4.00
CA GLU A 210 9.32 16.21 -2.57
C GLU A 210 10.56 16.06 -1.66
N GLN A 211 11.77 16.19 -2.22
CA GLN A 211 13.01 16.22 -1.46
C GLN A 211 13.15 17.49 -0.61
N GLN A 212 13.84 17.37 0.51
CA GLN A 212 14.42 18.53 1.18
C GLN A 212 15.58 19.11 0.34
N PRO A 213 15.95 20.40 0.51
CA PRO A 213 16.97 21.07 -0.31
C PRO A 213 18.33 20.37 -0.37
N ASP A 214 18.68 19.58 0.64
CA ASP A 214 19.94 18.85 0.80
C ASP A 214 19.84 17.35 0.46
N GLN A 215 18.68 16.89 0.00
CA GLN A 215 18.43 15.49 -0.31
C GLN A 215 18.48 15.22 -1.81
N ALA A 216 18.97 14.03 -2.18
CA ALA A 216 18.91 13.56 -3.56
C ALA A 216 17.44 13.47 -4.02
N PRO A 217 17.13 13.78 -5.30
CA PRO A 217 15.76 13.78 -5.79
C PRO A 217 15.22 12.36 -6.10
N TYR A 218 15.93 11.33 -5.64
CA TYR A 218 15.55 9.92 -5.70
C TYR A 218 16.23 9.14 -4.57
N TYR A 219 15.66 7.98 -4.22
CA TYR A 219 16.33 6.98 -3.38
C TYR A 219 16.62 5.72 -4.17
N LYS A 220 17.61 4.92 -3.73
CA LYS A 220 17.96 3.65 -4.37
C LYS A 220 17.40 2.48 -3.56
N LEU A 221 16.53 1.67 -4.11
CA LEU A 221 16.05 0.44 -3.48
C LEU A 221 15.79 -0.64 -4.54
N PRO A 222 16.13 -1.90 -4.28
CA PRO A 222 15.73 -2.99 -5.15
C PRO A 222 14.23 -3.27 -5.03
N VAL A 223 13.68 -4.01 -5.99
CA VAL A 223 12.27 -4.40 -5.99
C VAL A 223 12.03 -5.46 -4.93
N PHE A 224 12.89 -6.49 -4.87
CA PHE A 224 12.93 -7.46 -3.79
C PHE A 224 14.21 -7.30 -2.96
N SER A 225 14.08 -7.47 -1.64
CA SER A 225 15.21 -7.49 -0.71
C SER A 225 15.14 -8.69 0.18
N TRP A 226 16.28 -9.30 0.47
CA TRP A 226 16.41 -10.32 1.49
C TRP A 226 17.22 -9.81 2.67
N LYS A 227 16.75 -10.06 3.89
CA LYS A 227 17.49 -9.79 5.13
C LYS A 227 17.01 -10.69 6.25
N ALA A 228 17.96 -11.35 6.94
CA ALA A 228 17.69 -12.16 8.12
C ALA A 228 16.57 -13.22 7.91
N GLY A 229 16.57 -13.87 6.75
CA GLY A 229 15.56 -14.89 6.40
C GLY A 229 14.24 -14.35 5.87
N LEU A 230 14.06 -13.03 5.80
CA LEU A 230 12.83 -12.39 5.32
C LEU A 230 13.04 -11.80 3.92
N ILE A 231 12.05 -11.99 3.06
CA ILE A 231 11.94 -11.31 1.76
C ILE A 231 10.93 -10.17 1.91
N SER A 232 11.30 -8.98 1.47
CA SER A 232 10.40 -7.82 1.40
C SER A 232 10.37 -7.24 -0.02
N THR A 233 9.32 -6.49 -0.33
CA THR A 233 9.16 -5.83 -1.63
C THR A 233 9.00 -4.32 -1.51
N ARG A 234 9.57 -3.59 -2.46
CA ARG A 234 9.42 -2.15 -2.66
C ARG A 234 9.32 -1.88 -4.16
N TYR A 235 8.11 -1.76 -4.68
CA TYR A 235 7.90 -1.59 -6.11
C TYR A 235 7.09 -0.35 -6.45
N SER A 236 7.60 0.46 -7.38
CA SER A 236 6.84 1.48 -8.07
C SER A 236 7.44 1.72 -9.45
N ARG A 237 6.90 1.04 -10.46
CA ARG A 237 7.37 1.16 -11.85
C ARG A 237 7.41 2.62 -12.30
N SER A 238 6.36 3.38 -11.98
CA SER A 238 6.25 4.79 -12.37
C SER A 238 7.34 5.67 -11.74
N ARG A 239 7.76 5.40 -10.50
CA ARG A 239 8.86 6.13 -9.86
C ARG A 239 10.23 5.74 -10.42
N ILE A 240 10.45 4.46 -10.72
CA ILE A 240 11.69 3.98 -11.36
C ILE A 240 11.85 4.60 -12.75
N LEU A 241 10.80 4.55 -13.58
CA LEU A 241 10.81 5.15 -14.91
C LEU A 241 10.97 6.68 -14.84
N SER A 242 10.30 7.35 -13.90
CA SER A 242 10.48 8.79 -13.68
C SER A 242 11.91 9.14 -13.28
N GLY A 243 12.59 8.27 -12.51
CA GLY A 243 13.99 8.44 -12.13
C GLY A 243 14.94 8.55 -13.33
N GLN A 244 14.57 7.99 -14.48
CA GLN A 244 15.34 8.13 -15.72
C GLN A 244 15.40 9.58 -16.23
N ARG A 245 14.61 10.53 -15.71
CA ARG A 245 14.74 11.96 -16.07
C ARG A 245 16.06 12.59 -15.60
N PHE A 246 16.69 12.02 -14.57
CA PHE A 246 17.96 12.50 -14.02
C PHE A 246 19.13 11.96 -14.84
N LYS A 247 20.06 12.82 -15.26
CA LYS A 247 21.14 12.46 -16.20
C LYS A 247 22.13 11.48 -15.59
N GLU A 248 22.35 11.56 -14.29
CA GLU A 248 23.25 10.74 -13.50
C GLU A 248 22.71 9.34 -13.20
N VAL A 249 21.41 9.10 -13.42
CA VAL A 249 20.80 7.78 -13.18
C VAL A 249 21.15 6.84 -14.34
N PRO A 250 21.70 5.64 -14.06
CA PRO A 250 21.98 4.63 -15.07
C PRO A 250 20.74 4.32 -15.91
N ARG A 251 20.95 4.18 -17.22
CA ARG A 251 19.87 3.78 -18.14
C ARG A 251 19.46 2.34 -17.84
N LEU A 252 18.16 2.10 -17.81
CA LEU A 252 17.62 0.74 -17.67
C LEU A 252 18.04 -0.11 -18.87
N THR A 253 18.47 -1.34 -18.61
CA THR A 253 18.74 -2.32 -19.66
C THR A 253 17.44 -2.94 -20.16
N GLU A 254 17.46 -3.53 -21.35
CA GLU A 254 16.32 -4.28 -21.88
C GLU A 254 15.90 -5.42 -20.94
N LYS A 255 16.88 -6.09 -20.30
CA LYS A 255 16.62 -7.17 -19.35
C LYS A 255 15.90 -6.68 -18.08
N GLN A 256 16.27 -5.50 -17.57
CA GLN A 256 15.58 -4.88 -16.43
C GLN A 256 14.14 -4.47 -16.78
N ILE A 257 13.93 -3.94 -17.98
CA ILE A 257 12.58 -3.60 -18.46
C ILE A 257 11.74 -4.88 -18.58
N ALA A 258 12.29 -5.93 -19.19
CA ALA A 258 11.63 -7.24 -19.30
C ALA A 258 11.28 -7.83 -17.92
N ALA A 259 12.13 -7.64 -16.90
CA ALA A 259 11.82 -8.06 -15.54
C ALA A 259 10.62 -7.32 -14.95
N PHE A 260 10.47 -6.02 -15.20
CA PHE A 260 9.29 -5.25 -14.78
C PHE A 260 8.02 -5.64 -15.54
N ASP A 261 8.14 -5.92 -16.83
CA ASP A 261 7.02 -6.40 -17.66
C ASP A 261 6.53 -7.75 -17.17
N TYR A 262 7.45 -8.69 -16.93
CA TYR A 262 7.11 -10.01 -16.43
C TYR A 262 6.51 -9.96 -15.02
N LEU A 263 7.06 -9.13 -14.13
CA LEU A 263 6.47 -8.90 -12.80
C LEU A 263 5.04 -8.37 -12.89
N THR A 264 4.76 -7.48 -13.85
CA THR A 264 3.40 -6.95 -14.07
C THR A 264 2.50 -8.07 -14.60
N GLN A 265 2.98 -8.87 -15.54
CA GLN A 265 2.24 -9.98 -16.14
C GLN A 265 1.84 -11.04 -15.09
N VAL A 266 2.75 -11.44 -14.20
CA VAL A 266 2.42 -12.43 -13.15
C VAL A 266 1.51 -11.88 -12.05
N ALA A 267 1.38 -10.56 -11.94
CA ALA A 267 0.51 -9.91 -10.97
C ALA A 267 -0.92 -9.68 -11.49
N GLU A 268 -1.16 -9.83 -12.79
CA GLU A 268 -2.48 -9.72 -13.44
C GLU A 268 -3.24 -11.05 -13.43
#